data_AF-A0A965Q7M1-F1
#
_entry.id   AF-A0A965Q7M1-F1
#
_cell.length_a   1.000
_cell.length_b   1.000
_cell.length_c   1.000
_cell.angle_alpha   90.00
_cell.angle_beta   90.00
_cell.angle_gamma   90.00
#
_symmetry.space_group_name_H-M   'P 1'
#
loop_
_entity.id
_entity.type
_entity.pdbx_description
1 polymer ?
#
loop_
_entity_poly.entity_id
_entity_poly.type
_entity_poly.pdbx_seq_one_letter_code
_entity_poly.pdbx_strand_id
1 'polypeptide(L)' 'MPDTPTHETVGDIASLYLGNILYAIERCALSLEEEGKREDAAFYRGIGRKLADAHGREKLGR' A
#
# COMPACT_ATOMS: atom_id res chain seq x y z
N MET A 1 -13.11 16.04 -30.71
CA MET A 1 -12.35 14.83 -30.34
C MET A 1 -13.09 14.19 -29.18
N PRO A 2 -13.37 12.88 -29.17
CA PRO A 2 -13.93 12.28 -27.98
C PRO A 2 -12.83 12.19 -26.92
N ASP A 3 -13.02 12.91 -25.81
CA ASP A 3 -12.28 12.69 -24.57
C ASP A 3 -12.44 11.21 -24.19
N THR A 4 -11.37 10.43 -24.34
CA THR A 4 -11.35 9.07 -23.84
C THR A 4 -11.15 9.18 -22.33
N PRO A 5 -12.10 8.72 -21.48
CA PRO A 5 -11.84 8.69 -20.06
C PRO A 5 -10.64 7.77 -19.84
N THR A 6 -9.53 8.33 -19.39
CA THR A 6 -8.41 7.57 -18.86
C THR A 6 -8.96 6.79 -17.67
N HIS A 7 -9.30 5.51 -17.89
CA HIS A 7 -9.75 4.64 -16.84
C HIS A 7 -8.57 4.38 -15.91
N GLU A 8 -8.46 5.18 -14.86
CA GLU A 8 -7.50 4.96 -13.79
C GLU A 8 -7.67 3.54 -13.24
N THR A 9 -6.57 2.81 -13.19
CA THR A 9 -6.55 1.49 -12.57
C THR A 9 -6.43 1.64 -11.05
N VAL A 10 -6.78 0.57 -10.31
CA VAL A 10 -6.51 0.51 -8.87
C VAL A 10 -5.01 0.73 -8.59
N GLY A 11 -4.13 0.26 -9.49
CA GLY A 11 -2.69 0.47 -9.39
C GLY A 11 -2.30 1.94 -9.47
N ASP A 12 -2.88 2.69 -10.43
CA ASP A 12 -2.61 4.12 -10.60
C ASP A 12 -3.00 4.91 -9.34
N ILE A 13 -4.21 4.63 -8.81
CA ILE A 13 -4.73 5.27 -7.61
C ILE A 13 -3.90 4.88 -6.38
N ALA A 14 -3.56 3.60 -6.24
CA ALA A 14 -2.76 3.12 -5.12
C ALA A 14 -1.34 3.70 -5.14
N SER A 15 -0.75 3.90 -6.32
CA SER A 15 0.58 4.53 -6.48
C SER A 15 0.53 5.99 -6.02
N LEU A 16 -0.51 6.74 -6.41
CA LEU A 16 -0.70 8.13 -5.97
C LEU A 16 -0.86 8.25 -4.44
N TYR A 17 -1.58 7.33 -3.81
CA TYR A 17 -1.89 7.37 -2.38
C TYR A 17 -1.06 6.41 -1.53
N LEU A 18 0.06 5.90 -2.05
CA LEU A 18 0.80 4.83 -1.40
C LEU A 18 1.21 5.18 0.03
N GLY A 19 1.71 6.40 0.27
CA GLY A 19 2.08 6.85 1.62
C GLY A 19 0.91 6.78 2.62
N ASN A 20 -0.30 7.14 2.18
CA ASN A 20 -1.50 7.07 3.01
C ASN A 20 -1.92 5.62 3.29
N ILE A 21 -1.80 4.75 2.29
CA ILE A 21 -2.10 3.32 2.42
C ILE A 21 -1.12 2.67 3.40
N LEU A 22 0.19 2.95 3.28
CA LEU A 22 1.22 2.44 4.19
C LEU A 22 0.99 2.93 5.62
N TYR A 23 0.61 4.20 5.80
CA TYR A 23 0.24 4.74 7.10
C TYR A 23 -0.94 3.99 7.72
N ALA A 24 -2.02 3.75 6.96
CA ALA A 24 -3.19 3.03 7.44
C ALA A 24 -2.85 1.56 7.82
N ILE A 25 -2.01 0.91 7.02
CA ILE A 25 -1.51 -0.45 7.30
C ILE A 25 -0.73 -0.49 8.61
N GLU A 26 0.19 0.46 8.85
CA GLU A 26 0.97 0.50 10.09
C GLU A 26 0.07 0.79 11.30
N ARG A 27 -0.90 1.71 11.17
CA ARG A 27 -1.89 1.96 12.24
C ARG A 27 -2.70 0.71 12.59
N CYS A 28 -3.07 -0.09 11.59
CA CYS A 28 -3.76 -1.36 11.81
C CYS A 28 -2.85 -2.38 12.51
N ALA A 29 -1.60 -2.52 12.04
CA ALA A 29 -0.63 -3.42 12.66
C ALA A 29 -0.34 -3.07 14.13
N LEU A 30 -0.22 -1.77 14.45
CA LEU A 30 -0.06 -1.30 15.83
C LEU A 30 -1.24 -1.69 16.72
N SER A 31 -2.47 -1.50 16.25
CA SER A 31 -3.68 -1.91 17.00
C SER A 31 -3.73 -3.41 17.24
N LEU A 32 -3.38 -4.22 16.23
CA LEU A 32 -3.35 -5.69 16.34
C LEU A 32 -2.27 -6.15 17.34
N GLU A 33 -1.12 -5.46 17.35
CA GLU A 33 -0.04 -5.74 18.30
C GLU A 33 -0.47 -5.41 19.74
N GLU A 34 -1.18 -4.30 19.95
CA GLU A 34 -1.77 -3.92 21.25
C GLU A 34 -2.84 -4.93 21.73
N GLU A 35 -3.59 -5.54 20.81
CA GLU A 35 -4.54 -6.62 21.09
C GLU A 35 -3.88 -7.99 21.33
N GLY A 36 -2.56 -8.09 21.23
CA GLY A 36 -1.81 -9.35 21.37
C GLY A 36 -1.82 -10.24 20.12
N LYS A 37 -2.39 -9.78 19.01
CA LYS A 37 -2.48 -10.50 17.72
C LYS A 37 -1.22 -10.28 16.88
N ARG A 38 -0.09 -10.76 17.38
CA ARG A 38 1.23 -10.48 16.78
C ARG A 38 1.42 -11.03 15.37
N GLU A 39 0.84 -12.19 15.07
CA GLU A 39 0.92 -12.80 13.72
C GLU A 39 0.16 -11.96 12.68
N ASP A 40 -1.03 -11.47 13.04
CA ASP A 40 -1.82 -10.58 12.19
C ASP A 40 -1.10 -9.24 11.97
N ALA A 41 -0.54 -8.66 13.03
CA ALA A 41 0.26 -7.43 12.91
C ALA A 41 1.45 -7.62 11.96
N ALA A 42 2.18 -8.74 12.07
CA ALA A 42 3.28 -9.07 11.18
C ALA A 42 2.82 -9.25 9.72
N PHE A 43 1.64 -9.85 9.51
CA PHE A 43 1.05 -10.00 8.19
C PHE A 43 0.76 -8.63 7.54
N TYR A 44 0.13 -7.70 8.27
CA TYR A 44 -0.14 -6.34 7.78
C TYR A 44 1.17 -5.59 7.44
N ARG A 45 2.19 -5.66 8.31
CA ARG A 45 3.51 -5.08 8.01
C ARG A 45 4.16 -5.71 6.76
N GLY A 46 3.95 -7.01 6.54
CA GLY A 46 4.37 -7.71 5.33
C GLY A 46 3.71 -7.17 4.06
N ILE A 47 2.41 -6.83 4.10
CA ILE A 47 1.72 -6.16 2.99
C ILE A 47 2.35 -4.79 2.72
N GLY A 48 2.52 -3.97 3.76
CA GLY A 48 3.12 -2.64 3.63
C GLY A 48 4.51 -2.69 3.00
N ARG A 49 5.35 -3.65 3.42
CA ARG A 49 6.68 -3.86 2.85
C ARG A 49 6.63 -4.20 1.36
N LYS A 50 5.76 -5.15 0.96
CA LYS A 50 5.62 -5.54 -0.45
C LYS A 50 5.18 -4.36 -1.34
N LEU A 51 4.25 -3.54 -0.84
CA LEU A 51 3.77 -2.35 -1.54
C LEU A 51 4.89 -1.30 -1.70
N ALA A 52 5.62 -0.99 -0.63
CA ALA A 52 6.74 -0.06 -0.67
C ALA A 52 7.87 -0.53 -1.59
N ASP A 53 8.22 -1.82 -1.54
CA ASP A 53 9.26 -2.41 -2.38
C ASP A 53 8.85 -2.39 -3.87
N ALA A 54 7.58 -2.70 -4.19
CA ALA A 54 7.07 -2.67 -5.56
C ALA A 54 7.10 -1.25 -6.14
N HIS A 55 6.61 -0.27 -5.40
CA HIS A 55 6.63 1.13 -5.85
C HIS A 55 8.05 1.71 -5.96
N GLY A 56 8.95 1.29 -5.08
CA GLY A 56 10.38 1.62 -5.20
C GLY A 56 10.97 1.14 -6.53
N ARG A 57 10.68 -0.11 -6.94
CA ARG A 57 11.11 -0.67 -8.22
C ARG A 57 10.50 0.06 -9.42
N GLU A 58 9.21 0.37 -9.37
CA GLU A 58 8.50 1.15 -10.40
C GLU A 58 9.17 2.51 -10.63
N LYS A 59 9.48 3.25 -9.55
CA LYS A 59 10.17 4.55 -9.63
C LYS A 59 11.60 4.45 -10.20
N LEU A 60 12.25 3.31 -10.01
CA LEU A 60 13.58 3.01 -10.55
C LEU A 60 13.53 2.56 -12.04
N GLY A 61 12.34 2.38 -12.62
CA GLY A 61 12.17 1.91 -14.00
C GLY A 61 12.66 0.49 -14.25
N ARG A 62 12.64 -0.37 -13.21
CA ARG A 62 13.11 -1.77 -13.26
C ARG A 62 11.98 -2.77 -13.19
#